data_AF-A0A0K6GUE3-F1
#
_entry.id   AF-A0A0K6GUE3-F1
#
_cell.length_a   1.000
_cell.length_b   1.000
_cell.length_c   1.000
_cell.angle_alpha   90.00
_cell.angle_beta   90.00
_cell.angle_gamma   90.00
#
_symmetry.space_group_name_H-M   'P 1'
#
loop_
_entity.id
_entity.type
_entity.pdbx_description
1 polymer ?
#
loop_
_entity_poly.entity_id
_entity_poly.type
_entity_poly.pdbx_seq_one_letter_code
_entity_poly.pdbx_strand_id
1 'polypeptide(L)' 'MPHKTLADIPAAQIDQYDTHQKHAFIEALNHAFDEYEGDEGKAYAVAHSAAKQAGRKEAREKD' A
#
# COMPACT_ATOMS: atom_id res chain seq x y z
N MET A 1 14.93 -6.13 -0.10
CA MET A 1 13.65 -6.86 0.10
C MET A 1 13.11 -7.27 -1.25
N PRO A 2 12.45 -8.43 -1.38
CA PRO A 2 11.96 -8.98 -2.64
C PRO A 2 10.60 -8.42 -3.08
N HIS A 3 10.14 -7.31 -2.49
CA HIS A 3 8.98 -6.57 -2.96
C HIS A 3 9.31 -5.07 -3.07
N LYS A 4 10.28 -4.73 -3.92
CA LYS A 4 10.67 -3.33 -4.14
C LYS A 4 9.69 -2.59 -5.04
N THR A 5 8.81 -3.32 -5.72
CA THR A 5 7.97 -2.77 -6.79
C THR A 5 6.57 -3.38 -6.79
N LEU A 6 5.59 -2.68 -7.38
CA LEU A 6 4.23 -3.18 -7.61
C LEU A 6 4.18 -4.55 -8.29
N ALA A 7 5.25 -4.91 -9.02
CA ALA A 7 5.36 -6.16 -9.76
C ALA A 7 5.51 -7.38 -8.85
N ASP A 8 5.97 -7.19 -7.62
CA ASP A 8 6.14 -8.29 -6.69
C ASP A 8 4.89 -8.54 -5.81
N ILE A 9 3.93 -7.60 -5.84
CA ILE A 9 2.62 -7.76 -5.21
C ILE A 9 1.72 -8.46 -6.21
N PRO A 10 0.95 -9.50 -5.82
CA PRO A 10 -0.03 -10.11 -6.72
C PRO A 10 -0.94 -9.03 -7.29
N ALA A 11 -0.98 -8.88 -8.62
CA ALA A 11 -1.73 -7.83 -9.30
C ALA A 11 -3.18 -7.77 -8.80
N ALA A 12 -3.80 -8.93 -8.53
CA ALA A 12 -5.15 -9.04 -7.98
C ALA A 12 -5.38 -8.26 -6.67
N GLN A 13 -4.34 -8.03 -5.84
CA GLN A 13 -4.48 -7.28 -4.58
C GLN A 13 -4.46 -5.76 -4.78
N ILE A 14 -3.79 -5.29 -5.83
CA ILE A 14 -3.60 -3.87 -6.13
C ILE A 14 -4.43 -3.40 -7.34
N ASP A 15 -5.03 -4.31 -8.10
CA ASP A 15 -5.81 -3.97 -9.30
C ASP A 15 -7.01 -3.07 -8.98
N GLN A 16 -7.60 -3.26 -7.80
CA GLN A 16 -8.69 -2.44 -7.26
C GLN A 16 -8.27 -1.02 -6.85
N TYR A 17 -6.97 -0.72 -6.84
CA TYR A 17 -6.44 0.58 -6.42
C TYR A 17 -6.11 1.47 -7.61
N ASP A 18 -6.45 2.75 -7.49
CA ASP A 18 -5.97 3.78 -8.40
C ASP A 18 -4.46 4.03 -8.21
N THR A 19 -3.86 4.84 -9.10
CA THR A 19 -2.42 5.12 -9.08
C THR A 19 -1.96 5.75 -7.77
N HIS A 20 -2.78 6.60 -7.13
CA HIS A 20 -2.41 7.26 -5.89
C HIS A 20 -2.47 6.29 -4.71
N GLN A 21 -3.51 5.47 -4.64
CA GLN A 21 -3.64 4.39 -3.69
C GLN A 21 -2.51 3.36 -3.81
N LYS A 22 -2.10 3.01 -5.04
CA LYS A 22 -0.94 2.14 -5.32
C LYS A 22 0.36 2.74 -4.78
N HIS A 23 0.57 4.04 -4.98
CA HIS A 23 1.73 4.74 -4.43
C HIS A 23 1.73 4.71 -2.89
N ALA A 24 0.60 5.06 -2.27
CA ALA A 24 0.45 5.03 -0.82
C ALA A 24 0.64 3.62 -0.24
N PHE A 25 0.19 2.59 -0.96
CA PHE A 25 0.40 1.20 -0.59
C PHE A 25 1.89 0.85 -0.49
N ILE A 26 2.68 1.11 -1.54
CA ILE A 26 4.11 0.76 -1.57
C ILE A 26 4.88 1.52 -0.50
N GLU A 27 4.60 2.82 -0.35
CA GLU A 27 5.30 3.67 0.62
C GLU A 27 5.07 3.16 2.04
N ALA A 28 3.81 2.88 2.39
CA ALA A 28 3.45 2.32 3.68
C ALA A 28 3.99 0.89 3.86
N LEU A 29 4.02 0.06 2.82
CA LEU A 29 4.56 -1.29 2.88
C LEU A 29 6.05 -1.27 3.20
N ASN A 30 6.83 -0.46 2.49
CA ASN A 30 8.27 -0.34 2.71
C ASN A 30 8.59 0.20 4.11
N HIS A 31 7.84 1.22 4.54
CA HIS A 31 8.04 1.81 5.85
C HIS A 31 7.68 0.83 6.98
N ALA A 32 6.54 0.15 6.86
CA ALA A 32 6.09 -0.82 7.85
C ALA A 32 6.99 -2.07 7.88
N PHE A 33 7.52 -2.51 6.74
CA PHE A 33 8.45 -3.64 6.70
C PHE A 33 9.73 -3.31 7.50
N ASP A 34 10.25 -2.09 7.38
CA ASP A 34 11.40 -1.62 8.17
C ASP A 34 11.04 -1.51 9.66
N GLU A 35 9.87 -0.93 9.98
CA GLU A 35 9.38 -0.74 11.35
C GLU A 35 9.14 -2.06 12.09
N TYR A 36 8.61 -3.07 11.39
CA TYR A 36 8.30 -4.39 11.97
C TYR A 36 9.40 -5.43 11.74
N GLU A 37 10.64 -5.01 11.52
CA GLU A 37 11.82 -5.90 11.38
C GLU A 37 11.65 -6.99 10.31
N GLY A 38 10.89 -6.71 9.26
CA GLY A 38 10.58 -7.64 8.18
C GLY A 38 9.38 -8.56 8.40
N ASP A 39 8.48 -8.23 9.34
CA ASP A 39 7.17 -8.86 9.44
C ASP A 39 6.27 -8.44 8.26
N GLU A 40 6.31 -9.27 7.20
CA GLU A 40 5.52 -9.08 5.98
C GLU A 40 4.03 -8.96 6.29
N GLY A 41 3.48 -9.84 7.13
CA GLY A 41 2.06 -9.87 7.43
C GLY A 41 1.56 -8.55 8.02
N LYS A 42 2.32 -7.96 8.95
CA LYS A 42 2.01 -6.64 9.51
C LYS A 42 2.21 -5.52 8.49
N ALA A 43 3.29 -5.57 7.71
CA ALA A 43 3.57 -4.56 6.69
C ALA A 43 2.45 -4.48 5.65
N TYR A 44 1.95 -5.63 5.17
CA TYR A 44 0.83 -5.71 4.24
C TYR A 44 -0.47 -5.14 4.83
N ALA A 45 -0.76 -5.42 6.10
CA ALA A 45 -1.95 -4.89 6.78
C ALA A 45 -1.92 -3.34 6.90
N VAL A 46 -0.75 -2.77 7.20
CA VAL A 46 -0.55 -1.32 7.26
C VAL A 46 -0.66 -0.70 5.87
N ALA A 47 -0.04 -1.32 4.86
CA ALA A 47 -0.11 -0.87 3.47
C ALA A 47 -1.54 -0.82 2.92
N HIS A 48 -2.35 -1.86 3.17
CA HIS A 48 -3.77 -1.87 2.78
C HIS A 48 -4.57 -0.76 3.45
N SER A 49 -4.28 -0.49 4.73
CA SER A 49 -4.93 0.58 5.48
C SER A 49 -4.60 1.95 4.91
N ALA A 50 -3.33 2.19 4.57
CA ALA A 50 -2.86 3.41 3.93
C ALA A 50 -3.49 3.63 2.55
N ALA A 51 -3.52 2.62 1.69
CA ALA A 51 -4.16 2.69 0.37
C ALA A 51 -5.65 3.01 0.46
N LYS A 52 -6.38 2.39 1.40
CA LYS A 52 -7.79 2.69 1.65
C LYS A 52 -8.01 4.10 2.19
N GLN A 53 -7.06 4.65 2.95
CA GLN A 53 -7.14 6.03 3.42
C GLN A 53 -6.88 7.03 2.30
N ALA A 54 -5.89 6.77 1.44
CA ALA A 54 -5.56 7.61 0.29
C ALA A 54 -6.76 7.77 -0.66
N GLY A 55 -7.44 6.66 -1.00
CA GLY A 55 -8.61 6.74 -1.88
C GLY A 55 -9.81 7.44 -1.25
N ARG A 56 -10.00 7.32 0.08
CA ARG A 56 -11.04 8.08 0.80
C ARG A 56 -10.74 9.58 0.82
N LYS A 57 -9.46 9.96 0.89
CA LYS A 57 -9.03 11.36 0.87
C LYS A 57 -9.25 11.97 -0.51
N GLU A 58 -8.90 11.25 -1.58
CA GLU A 58 -9.18 11.69 -2.95
C GLU A 58 -10.67 11.90 -3.21
N ALA A 59 -11.53 11.00 -2.72
CA ALA A 59 -12.98 11.14 -2.85
C ALA A 59 -13.55 12.36 -2.12
N ARG A 60 -12.91 12.80 -1.02
CA ARG A 60 -13.36 13.94 -0.21
C ARG A 60 -12.79 15.28 -0.68
N GLU A 61 -11.65 15.29 -1.38
CA GLU A 61 -11.08 16.50 -1.98
C GLU A 61 -11.69 16.83 -3.35
N LYS A 62 -12.46 15.91 -3.94
CA LYS A 62 -13.17 16.09 -5.23
C LYS A 62 -14.65 16.51 -5.08
N ASP A 63 -15.15 16.68 -3.85
CA ASP A 63 -16.51 17.14 -3.50
C ASP A 63 -16.47 18.60 -3.05
#